data_AF-F5NS40-F1
#
_entry.id   AF-F5NS40-F1
#
_cell.length_a   1.000
_cell.length_b   1.000
_cell.length_c   1.000
_cell.angle_alpha   90.00
_cell.angle_beta   90.00
_cell.angle_gamma   90.00
#
_symmetry.space_group_name_H-M   'P 1'
#
loop_
_entity.id
_entity.type
_entity.pdbx_description
1 polymer ?
#
loop_
_entity_poly.entity_id
_entity_poly.type
_entity_poly.pdbx_seq_one_letter_code
_entity_poly.pdbx_strand_id
1 'polypeptide(L)'
;MSVKLRLPQLASDESSELNAITINRLTVSENTRWGILGDRWGAGTTINSLTCEGNGTQGDSGTGGAQLAINGLNCSCALVLNNPYFEANAGGADLAIDNTGTRPVTVVINGGNFHRVSSVRYTHTNIQVTSSGGGKVTVLLNGTTFQSAGDYQPSPDRPYWITGNNCELSDIGCTFMEITSKATSVSAESVTRSGRINANGSVDIAPGVSSVNAHATGVYDVTFSHPLAAATNGYVVQITPISAPDSVSCDVTYIGVDTFRVTLRNTLSGAGISSSFAFSITRLL
;
A
#
# COMPACT_ATOMS: atom_id res chain seq x y z
N MET A 1 -28.46 2.47 -21.67
CA MET A 1 -29.56 2.21 -20.72
C MET A 1 -28.91 2.11 -19.35
N SER A 2 -28.90 3.18 -18.57
CA SER A 2 -28.13 3.25 -17.33
C SER A 2 -28.84 2.48 -16.22
N VAL A 3 -28.21 1.44 -15.67
CA VAL A 3 -28.56 1.00 -14.31
C VAL A 3 -28.00 2.07 -13.39
N LYS A 4 -28.81 3.11 -13.14
CA LYS A 4 -28.65 3.94 -11.95
C LYS A 4 -28.93 3.01 -10.78
N LEU A 5 -27.88 2.40 -10.23
CA LEU A 5 -27.78 2.36 -8.78
C LEU A 5 -27.57 3.82 -8.32
N ARG A 6 -28.65 4.62 -8.40
CA ARG A 6 -28.96 5.46 -7.27
C ARG A 6 -29.22 4.42 -6.17
N LEU A 7 -28.16 4.04 -5.45
CA LEU A 7 -28.33 4.00 -4.01
C LEU A 7 -29.10 5.31 -3.72
N PRO A 8 -30.34 5.27 -3.19
CA PRO A 8 -31.02 6.51 -2.82
C PRO A 8 -29.95 7.29 -2.08
N GLN A 9 -29.76 8.56 -2.41
CA GLN A 9 -28.90 9.46 -1.66
C GLN A 9 -28.96 9.05 -0.18
N LEU A 10 -27.98 8.25 0.29
CA LEU A 10 -28.17 7.46 1.53
C LEU A 10 -27.98 8.37 2.76
N ALA A 11 -27.85 9.68 2.50
CA ALA A 11 -28.08 10.79 3.40
C ALA A 11 -28.79 11.90 2.62
N SER A 12 -30.13 11.89 2.63
CA SER A 12 -30.94 13.00 2.09
C SER A 12 -30.91 14.24 2.98
N ASP A 13 -30.32 14.14 4.17
CA ASP A 13 -30.27 15.19 5.17
C ASP A 13 -28.78 15.45 5.47
N GLU A 14 -28.37 16.71 5.57
CA GLU A 14 -26.97 17.14 5.70
C GLU A 14 -26.24 16.65 6.96
N SER A 15 -26.77 15.67 7.70
CA SER A 15 -26.34 15.32 9.05
C SER A 15 -25.82 13.90 9.27
N SER A 16 -25.83 12.97 8.30
CA SER A 16 -25.34 11.59 8.56
C SER A 16 -24.45 11.01 7.47
N GLU A 17 -23.30 10.45 7.86
CA GLU A 17 -22.41 9.69 6.97
C GLU A 17 -22.93 8.26 6.68
N LEU A 18 -22.45 7.69 5.56
CA LEU A 18 -22.67 6.28 5.23
C LEU A 18 -21.75 5.40 6.06
N ASN A 19 -22.23 4.98 7.23
CA ASN A 19 -21.49 4.12 8.15
C ASN A 19 -21.96 2.66 8.06
N ALA A 20 -21.05 1.72 8.36
CA ALA A 20 -21.34 0.30 8.57
C ALA A 20 -22.08 -0.38 7.40
N ILE A 21 -21.78 0.02 6.16
CA ILE A 21 -22.40 -0.56 4.97
C ILE A 21 -21.62 -1.81 4.54
N THR A 22 -22.32 -2.90 4.23
CA THR A 22 -21.73 -4.05 3.54
C THR A 22 -22.42 -4.26 2.20
N ILE A 23 -21.64 -4.28 1.13
CA ILE A 23 -22.10 -4.58 -0.23
C ILE A 23 -21.43 -5.87 -0.68
N ASN A 24 -22.21 -6.81 -1.17
CA ASN A 24 -21.71 -8.08 -1.73
C ASN A 24 -22.03 -8.14 -3.22
N ARG A 25 -21.01 -8.34 -4.04
CA ARG A 25 -21.10 -8.57 -5.49
C ARG A 25 -21.83 -7.44 -6.22
N LEU A 26 -21.16 -6.30 -6.32
CA LEU A 26 -21.66 -5.14 -7.07
C LEU A 26 -20.98 -5.07 -8.43
N THR A 27 -21.75 -4.99 -9.52
CA THR A 27 -21.23 -4.66 -10.85
C THR A 27 -21.81 -3.31 -11.28
N VAL A 28 -20.94 -2.38 -11.62
CA VAL A 28 -21.28 -1.09 -12.23
C VAL A 28 -20.52 -0.96 -13.54
N SER A 29 -21.25 -0.73 -14.62
CA SER A 29 -20.64 -0.68 -15.94
C SER A 29 -21.28 0.33 -16.87
N GLU A 30 -20.48 0.76 -17.86
CA GLU A 30 -20.91 1.60 -18.99
C GLU A 30 -21.57 2.92 -18.58
N ASN A 31 -21.22 3.45 -17.40
CA ASN A 31 -21.67 4.77 -16.99
C ASN A 31 -20.87 5.86 -17.71
N THR A 32 -21.54 6.96 -18.08
CA THR A 32 -20.87 8.09 -18.74
C THR A 32 -19.94 8.87 -17.82
N ARG A 33 -20.24 8.85 -16.51
CA ARG A 33 -19.42 9.42 -15.43
C ARG A 33 -18.86 8.27 -14.57
N TRP A 34 -18.71 8.47 -13.27
CA TRP A 34 -18.33 7.41 -12.33
C TRP A 34 -19.31 6.23 -12.33
N GLY A 35 -18.79 5.01 -12.20
CA GLY A 35 -19.60 3.83 -11.88
C GLY A 35 -20.12 3.86 -10.44
N ILE A 36 -19.29 4.29 -9.49
CA ILE A 36 -19.69 4.63 -8.12
C ILE A 36 -19.35 6.09 -7.85
N LEU A 37 -20.34 6.88 -7.47
CA LEU A 37 -20.16 8.21 -6.93
C LEU A 37 -20.58 8.21 -5.46
N GLY A 38 -19.59 8.17 -4.58
CA GLY A 38 -19.76 8.12 -3.15
C GLY A 38 -19.49 9.47 -2.52
N ASP A 39 -20.53 10.11 -2.00
CA ASP A 39 -20.40 11.32 -1.19
C ASP A 39 -20.61 10.98 0.29
N ARG A 40 -19.79 11.55 1.18
CA ARG A 40 -19.85 11.37 2.65
C ARG A 40 -19.81 9.91 3.13
N TRP A 41 -18.84 9.13 2.67
CA TRP A 41 -18.57 7.79 3.18
C TRP A 41 -18.04 7.88 4.60
N GLY A 42 -18.71 7.17 5.50
CA GLY A 42 -18.34 7.06 6.91
C GLY A 42 -17.48 5.84 7.19
N ALA A 43 -17.42 5.44 8.46
CA ALA A 43 -16.59 4.34 8.92
C ALA A 43 -17.24 2.97 8.74
N GLY A 44 -16.41 1.92 8.62
CA GLY A 44 -16.84 0.52 8.66
C GLY A 44 -17.52 0.03 7.39
N THR A 45 -17.28 0.67 6.24
CA THR A 45 -17.86 0.22 4.97
C THR A 45 -17.01 -0.87 4.32
N THR A 46 -17.65 -1.96 3.87
CA THR A 46 -17.00 -3.07 3.17
C THR A 46 -17.71 -3.37 1.85
N ILE A 47 -16.94 -3.52 0.77
CA ILE A 47 -17.45 -4.01 -0.52
C ILE A 47 -16.70 -5.28 -0.89
N ASN A 48 -17.44 -6.38 -1.01
CA ASN A 48 -16.91 -7.68 -1.42
C ASN A 48 -17.21 -7.92 -2.89
N SER A 49 -16.17 -8.21 -3.69
CA SER A 49 -16.27 -8.54 -5.12
C SER A 49 -16.94 -7.43 -5.95
N LEU A 50 -16.33 -6.25 -5.97
CA LEU A 50 -16.74 -5.14 -6.84
C LEU A 50 -16.25 -5.37 -8.28
N THR A 51 -17.08 -5.04 -9.27
CA THR A 51 -16.70 -4.89 -10.68
C THR A 51 -17.06 -3.49 -11.15
N CYS A 52 -16.07 -2.70 -11.53
CA CYS A 52 -16.20 -1.39 -12.16
C CYS A 52 -15.61 -1.45 -13.56
N GLU A 53 -16.46 -1.62 -14.57
CA GLU A 53 -16.00 -1.85 -15.94
C GLU A 53 -16.59 -0.85 -16.95
N GLY A 54 -15.74 -0.25 -17.78
CA GLY A 54 -16.24 0.59 -18.87
C GLY A 54 -16.93 1.89 -18.39
N ASN A 55 -16.69 2.34 -17.18
CA ASN A 55 -17.26 3.60 -16.69
C ASN A 55 -16.44 4.81 -17.15
N GLY A 56 -17.01 6.00 -17.02
CA GLY A 56 -16.39 7.27 -17.37
C GLY A 56 -16.20 7.48 -18.87
N THR A 57 -17.14 7.05 -19.71
CA THR A 57 -17.01 7.16 -21.18
C THR A 57 -16.82 8.58 -21.72
N GLN A 58 -17.07 9.63 -20.92
CA GLN A 58 -16.71 11.02 -21.25
C GLN A 58 -15.19 11.23 -21.31
N GLY A 59 -14.42 10.46 -20.54
CA GLY A 59 -12.96 10.48 -20.56
C GLY A 59 -12.32 11.74 -19.98
N ASP A 60 -13.03 12.49 -19.13
CA ASP A 60 -12.51 13.68 -18.47
C ASP A 60 -11.98 13.39 -17.04
N SER A 61 -11.29 14.36 -16.44
CA SER A 61 -10.67 14.20 -15.12
C SER A 61 -11.69 13.97 -13.99
N GLY A 62 -12.96 14.32 -14.20
CA GLY A 62 -14.07 14.12 -13.29
C GLY A 62 -14.87 12.83 -13.56
N THR A 63 -14.32 11.88 -14.31
CA THR A 63 -14.92 10.56 -14.54
C THR A 63 -13.96 9.40 -14.27
N GLY A 64 -14.49 8.18 -14.18
CA GLY A 64 -13.69 6.98 -13.93
C GLY A 64 -14.50 5.80 -13.40
N GLY A 65 -13.84 4.89 -12.68
CA GLY A 65 -14.48 3.71 -12.09
C GLY A 65 -15.31 4.06 -10.85
N ALA A 66 -14.66 4.48 -9.77
CA ALA A 66 -15.28 4.88 -8.52
C ALA A 66 -14.62 6.13 -7.92
N GLN A 67 -15.43 7.05 -7.40
CA GLN A 67 -14.98 8.18 -6.60
C GLN A 67 -15.64 8.13 -5.22
N LEU A 68 -14.83 8.17 -4.17
CA LEU A 68 -15.25 8.00 -2.78
C LEU A 68 -14.73 9.18 -1.95
N ALA A 69 -15.63 10.11 -1.64
CA ALA A 69 -15.40 11.17 -0.66
C ALA A 69 -15.70 10.62 0.74
N ILE A 70 -14.65 10.38 1.52
CA ILE A 70 -14.68 9.83 2.86
C ILE A 70 -14.64 10.98 3.87
N ASN A 71 -15.59 11.00 4.81
CA ASN A 71 -15.55 11.91 5.93
C ASN A 71 -15.02 11.19 7.18
N GLY A 72 -13.75 11.40 7.52
CA GLY A 72 -13.06 10.74 8.64
C GLY A 72 -13.57 11.07 10.06
N LEU A 73 -14.65 11.85 10.22
CA LEU A 73 -15.17 12.23 11.55
C LEU A 73 -15.54 11.02 12.45
N ASN A 74 -15.87 9.87 11.86
CA ASN A 74 -16.33 8.66 12.56
C ASN A 74 -15.26 7.55 12.75
N CYS A 75 -13.97 7.90 12.84
CA CYS A 75 -12.81 7.02 13.10
C CYS A 75 -12.23 6.26 11.87
N SER A 76 -11.16 5.50 12.12
CA SER A 76 -10.01 5.29 11.22
C SER A 76 -10.16 4.25 10.11
N CYS A 77 -11.07 3.28 10.14
CA CYS A 77 -11.26 2.36 9.01
C CYS A 77 -12.49 2.76 8.22
N ALA A 78 -12.28 3.50 7.14
CA ALA A 78 -13.37 4.04 6.33
C ALA A 78 -13.90 3.01 5.32
N LEU A 79 -13.00 2.27 4.68
CA LEU A 79 -13.34 1.40 3.56
C LEU A 79 -12.46 0.16 3.51
N VAL A 80 -13.10 -0.99 3.29
CA VAL A 80 -12.45 -2.24 2.89
C VAL A 80 -13.01 -2.69 1.55
N LEU A 81 -12.16 -2.84 0.54
CA LEU A 81 -12.48 -3.44 -0.76
C LEU A 81 -11.87 -4.83 -0.83
N ASN A 82 -12.70 -5.87 -0.87
CA ASN A 82 -12.23 -7.25 -0.99
C ASN A 82 -12.41 -7.74 -2.43
N ASN A 83 -11.30 -8.06 -3.09
CA ASN A 83 -11.22 -8.53 -4.47
C ASN A 83 -11.96 -7.64 -5.50
N PRO A 84 -11.65 -6.33 -5.58
CA PRO A 84 -12.25 -5.47 -6.60
C PRO A 84 -11.65 -5.74 -8.00
N TYR A 85 -12.44 -5.49 -9.04
CA TYR A 85 -12.05 -5.58 -10.44
C TYR A 85 -12.36 -4.27 -11.15
N PHE A 86 -11.33 -3.61 -11.69
CA PHE A 86 -11.45 -2.39 -12.48
C PHE A 86 -10.89 -2.64 -13.88
N GLU A 87 -11.70 -2.43 -14.92
CA GLU A 87 -11.26 -2.60 -16.31
C GLU A 87 -11.90 -1.57 -17.23
N ALA A 88 -11.16 -1.13 -18.25
CA ALA A 88 -11.67 -0.31 -19.36
C ALA A 88 -12.42 0.97 -18.94
N ASN A 89 -12.21 1.47 -17.71
CA ASN A 89 -12.72 2.77 -17.30
C ASN A 89 -11.92 3.87 -18.01
N ALA A 90 -12.53 5.04 -18.20
CA ALA A 90 -11.88 6.21 -18.78
C ALA A 90 -12.04 7.47 -17.91
N GLY A 91 -11.01 8.33 -17.93
CA GLY A 91 -11.00 9.60 -17.21
C GLY A 91 -9.87 9.73 -16.20
N GLY A 92 -10.14 10.33 -15.04
CA GLY A 92 -9.14 10.63 -14.01
C GLY A 92 -8.55 9.39 -13.34
N ALA A 93 -9.41 8.53 -12.77
CA ALA A 93 -8.95 7.39 -11.98
C ALA A 93 -9.86 6.16 -12.07
N ASP A 94 -9.31 4.95 -11.89
CA ASP A 94 -10.17 3.78 -11.63
C ASP A 94 -10.81 3.88 -10.25
N LEU A 95 -10.03 4.30 -9.25
CA LEU A 95 -10.45 4.55 -7.89
C LEU A 95 -9.89 5.89 -7.39
N ALA A 96 -10.76 6.87 -7.19
CA ALA A 96 -10.44 8.13 -6.53
C ALA A 96 -10.92 8.09 -5.07
N ILE A 97 -10.02 8.35 -4.13
CA ILE A 97 -10.27 8.41 -2.70
C ILE A 97 -9.92 9.82 -2.22
N ASP A 98 -10.87 10.50 -1.61
CA ASP A 98 -10.63 11.80 -0.99
C ASP A 98 -11.08 11.78 0.47
N ASN A 99 -10.20 12.15 1.41
CA ASN A 99 -10.63 12.43 2.76
C ASN A 99 -11.05 13.90 2.88
N THR A 100 -12.35 14.11 2.94
CA THR A 100 -12.97 15.43 3.12
C THR A 100 -13.02 15.85 4.58
N GLY A 101 -12.68 14.95 5.51
CA GLY A 101 -12.60 15.22 6.94
C GLY A 101 -11.21 15.63 7.43
N THR A 102 -11.16 16.13 8.68
CA THR A 102 -9.92 16.57 9.34
C THR A 102 -9.19 15.47 10.11
N ARG A 103 -9.80 14.28 10.24
CA ARG A 103 -9.27 13.15 11.00
C ARG A 103 -8.61 12.11 10.08
N PRO A 104 -7.62 11.34 10.56
CA PRO A 104 -7.01 10.27 9.78
C PRO A 104 -7.99 9.17 9.38
N VAL A 105 -7.83 8.65 8.16
CA VAL A 105 -8.59 7.51 7.63
C VAL A 105 -7.67 6.50 6.98
N THR A 106 -8.09 5.25 7.03
CA THR A 106 -7.46 4.09 6.43
C THR A 106 -8.44 3.43 5.46
N VAL A 107 -7.95 3.16 4.25
CA VAL A 107 -8.62 2.36 3.23
C VAL A 107 -7.80 1.10 3.01
N VAL A 108 -8.45 -0.06 2.97
CA VAL A 108 -7.80 -1.35 2.74
C VAL A 108 -8.32 -1.95 1.44
N ILE A 109 -7.41 -2.35 0.57
CA ILE A 109 -7.72 -3.07 -0.68
C ILE A 109 -7.07 -4.45 -0.56
N ASN A 110 -7.91 -5.48 -0.40
CA ASN A 110 -7.47 -6.87 -0.26
C ASN A 110 -7.64 -7.61 -1.59
N GLY A 111 -6.53 -7.84 -2.28
CA GLY A 111 -6.48 -8.46 -3.61
C GLY A 111 -6.99 -7.52 -4.70
N GLY A 112 -7.61 -8.10 -5.71
CA GLY A 112 -8.21 -7.39 -6.83
C GLY A 112 -7.28 -7.14 -8.01
N ASN A 113 -7.85 -6.62 -9.10
CA ASN A 113 -7.16 -6.34 -10.35
C ASN A 113 -7.55 -4.97 -10.90
N PHE A 114 -6.54 -4.16 -11.20
CA PHE A 114 -6.66 -2.94 -12.02
C PHE A 114 -6.10 -3.23 -13.40
N HIS A 115 -6.99 -3.37 -14.38
CA HIS A 115 -6.70 -3.91 -15.70
C HIS A 115 -6.86 -2.85 -16.79
N ARG A 116 -5.75 -2.30 -17.26
CA ARG A 116 -5.73 -1.37 -18.40
C ARG A 116 -5.53 -2.15 -19.69
N VAL A 117 -6.56 -2.16 -20.54
CA VAL A 117 -6.61 -2.99 -21.74
C VAL A 117 -6.63 -2.22 -23.06
N SER A 118 -6.99 -0.92 -23.02
CA SER A 118 -7.28 -0.13 -24.22
C SER A 118 -6.31 1.02 -24.43
N SER A 119 -5.87 1.26 -25.67
CA SER A 119 -5.09 2.43 -26.10
C SER A 119 -5.87 3.74 -26.16
N VAL A 120 -7.20 3.69 -26.09
CA VAL A 120 -8.09 4.87 -26.21
C VAL A 120 -9.06 5.03 -25.05
N ARG A 121 -9.22 3.99 -24.22
CA ARG A 121 -10.15 3.97 -23.10
C ARG A 121 -9.44 3.50 -21.83
N TYR A 122 -8.78 4.45 -21.18
CA TYR A 122 -8.02 4.24 -19.96
C TYR A 122 -8.19 5.41 -19.00
N THR A 123 -7.92 5.16 -17.72
CA THR A 123 -7.80 6.15 -16.66
C THR A 123 -6.38 6.71 -16.62
N HIS A 124 -6.24 7.99 -16.27
CA HIS A 124 -4.92 8.61 -16.09
C HIS A 124 -4.11 7.93 -14.99
N THR A 125 -4.76 7.57 -13.88
CA THR A 125 -4.16 6.75 -12.81
C THR A 125 -5.09 5.60 -12.42
N ASN A 126 -4.59 4.49 -11.85
CA ASN A 126 -5.51 3.49 -11.32
C ASN A 126 -6.06 3.96 -9.96
N ILE A 127 -5.19 4.44 -9.07
CA ILE A 127 -5.59 4.91 -7.73
C ILE A 127 -5.15 6.35 -7.51
N GLN A 128 -6.10 7.24 -7.27
CA GLN A 128 -5.84 8.61 -6.85
C GLN A 128 -6.21 8.80 -5.38
N VAL A 129 -5.29 9.32 -4.58
CA VAL A 129 -5.52 9.57 -3.15
C VAL A 129 -5.30 11.04 -2.83
N THR A 130 -6.31 11.71 -2.28
CA THR A 130 -6.24 13.11 -1.84
C THR A 130 -6.79 13.30 -0.43
N SER A 131 -6.46 14.44 0.17
CA SER A 131 -7.01 14.89 1.45
C SER A 131 -7.41 16.36 1.34
N SER A 132 -8.63 16.61 0.88
CA SER A 132 -9.18 17.97 0.80
C SER A 132 -9.53 18.54 2.18
N GLY A 133 -9.87 17.68 3.14
CA GLY A 133 -10.17 18.05 4.54
C GLY A 133 -8.95 18.18 5.45
N GLY A 134 -7.78 17.76 4.99
CA GLY A 134 -6.51 17.85 5.72
C GLY A 134 -6.21 16.66 6.66
N GLY A 135 -7.15 15.74 6.89
CA GLY A 135 -6.91 14.51 7.64
C GLY A 135 -6.06 13.50 6.85
N LYS A 136 -5.12 12.81 7.51
CA LYS A 136 -4.23 11.85 6.84
C LYS A 136 -5.01 10.74 6.14
N VAL A 137 -4.57 10.31 4.96
CA VAL A 137 -5.11 9.12 4.27
C VAL A 137 -4.04 8.05 4.19
N THR A 138 -4.35 6.85 4.65
CA THR A 138 -3.50 5.68 4.48
C THR A 138 -4.24 4.64 3.65
N VAL A 139 -3.69 4.26 2.50
CA VAL A 139 -4.21 3.17 1.66
C VAL A 139 -3.30 1.96 1.82
N LEU A 140 -3.85 0.82 2.21
CA LEU A 140 -3.14 -0.45 2.30
C LEU A 140 -3.51 -1.32 1.10
N LEU A 141 -2.54 -1.64 0.24
CA LEU A 141 -2.73 -2.53 -0.90
C LEU A 141 -2.19 -3.93 -0.57
N ASN A 142 -3.06 -4.88 -0.27
CA ASN A 142 -2.70 -6.25 0.10
C ASN A 142 -2.86 -7.17 -1.10
N GLY A 143 -1.79 -7.49 -1.83
CA GLY A 143 -1.83 -8.48 -2.91
C GLY A 143 -2.63 -8.05 -4.14
N THR A 144 -2.73 -6.76 -4.42
CA THR A 144 -3.43 -6.22 -5.60
C THR A 144 -2.58 -6.40 -6.87
N THR A 145 -3.23 -6.74 -7.99
CA THR A 145 -2.57 -6.84 -9.30
C THR A 145 -2.85 -5.60 -10.14
N PHE A 146 -1.81 -5.05 -10.75
CA PHE A 146 -1.90 -4.01 -11.77
C PHE A 146 -1.45 -4.58 -13.12
N GLN A 147 -2.38 -4.64 -14.06
CA GLN A 147 -2.19 -5.30 -15.33
C GLN A 147 -2.31 -4.31 -16.48
N SER A 148 -1.30 -4.31 -17.35
CA SER A 148 -1.34 -3.71 -18.67
C SER A 148 -1.50 -4.83 -19.71
N ALA A 149 -2.51 -4.75 -20.55
CA ALA A 149 -2.82 -5.76 -21.57
C ALA A 149 -3.46 -5.14 -22.82
N GLY A 150 -3.87 -6.00 -23.76
CA GLY A 150 -4.53 -5.59 -25.00
C GLY A 150 -3.63 -4.67 -25.82
N ASP A 151 -4.16 -3.52 -26.22
CA ASP A 151 -3.42 -2.49 -26.95
C ASP A 151 -2.98 -1.31 -26.07
N TYR A 152 -3.25 -1.34 -24.75
CA TYR A 152 -2.78 -0.31 -23.83
C TYR A 152 -1.25 -0.21 -23.83
N GLN A 153 -0.75 1.03 -23.95
CA GLN A 153 0.66 1.33 -23.86
C GLN A 153 0.98 1.99 -22.51
N PRO A 154 1.84 1.38 -21.67
CA PRO A 154 2.28 1.99 -20.43
C PRO A 154 2.97 3.35 -20.61
N SER A 155 2.86 4.24 -19.62
CA SER A 155 3.52 5.55 -19.64
C SER A 155 3.84 6.04 -18.23
N PRO A 156 4.98 6.73 -18.01
CA PRO A 156 5.28 7.34 -16.71
C PRO A 156 4.27 8.42 -16.31
N ASP A 157 3.64 9.08 -17.28
CA ASP A 157 2.56 10.05 -17.08
C ASP A 157 1.24 9.38 -16.70
N ARG A 158 1.18 8.04 -16.68
CA ARG A 158 -0.01 7.28 -16.30
C ARG A 158 0.31 6.29 -15.18
N PRO A 159 0.75 6.76 -14.01
CA PRO A 159 1.15 5.90 -12.90
C PRO A 159 0.03 4.96 -12.44
N TYR A 160 0.40 3.87 -11.77
CA TYR A 160 -0.57 3.03 -11.06
C TYR A 160 -1.25 3.81 -9.94
N TRP A 161 -0.53 4.69 -9.24
CA TRP A 161 -1.16 5.60 -8.28
C TRP A 161 -0.47 6.95 -8.15
N ILE A 162 -1.23 7.92 -7.66
CA ILE A 162 -0.74 9.21 -7.20
C ILE A 162 -1.30 9.52 -5.81
N THR A 163 -0.50 10.18 -4.99
CA THR A 163 -0.87 10.61 -3.64
C THR A 163 -0.69 12.12 -3.50
N GLY A 164 -1.70 12.80 -2.96
CA GLY A 164 -1.59 14.19 -2.55
C GLY A 164 -0.84 14.36 -1.22
N ASN A 165 -0.80 15.60 -0.73
CA ASN A 165 -0.23 15.90 0.58
C ASN A 165 -0.97 15.14 1.70
N ASN A 166 -0.24 14.72 2.73
CA ASN A 166 -0.80 13.97 3.87
C ASN A 166 -1.50 12.66 3.47
N CYS A 167 -1.12 12.08 2.32
CA CYS A 167 -1.64 10.81 1.83
C CYS A 167 -0.48 9.83 1.64
N GLU A 168 -0.72 8.58 2.01
CA GLU A 168 0.25 7.49 1.91
C GLU A 168 -0.44 6.25 1.35
N LEU A 169 0.28 5.51 0.51
CA LEU A 169 -0.16 4.22 -0.02
C LEU A 169 0.93 3.19 0.22
N SER A 170 0.61 2.11 0.93
CA SER A 170 1.55 1.03 1.26
C SER A 170 1.29 -0.19 0.37
N ASP A 171 2.34 -0.59 -0.34
CA ASP A 171 2.38 -1.77 -1.20
C ASP A 171 2.75 -3.01 -0.38
N ILE A 172 1.79 -3.92 -0.21
CA ILE A 172 1.91 -5.15 0.58
C ILE A 172 1.72 -6.34 -0.37
N GLY A 173 2.77 -6.63 -1.14
CA GLY A 173 2.81 -7.78 -2.04
C GLY A 173 2.02 -7.61 -3.33
N CYS A 174 1.92 -6.39 -3.87
CA CYS A 174 1.27 -6.18 -5.16
C CYS A 174 2.07 -6.78 -6.32
N THR A 175 1.36 -7.13 -7.40
CA THR A 175 1.97 -7.59 -8.65
C THR A 175 1.84 -6.50 -9.72
N PHE A 176 2.95 -6.18 -10.39
CA PHE A 176 3.01 -5.18 -11.46
C PHE A 176 3.45 -5.84 -12.76
N MET A 177 2.64 -5.70 -13.81
CA MET A 177 2.95 -6.32 -15.11
C MET A 177 3.93 -5.49 -15.96
N GLU A 178 4.19 -4.24 -15.56
CA GLU A 178 5.15 -3.36 -16.23
C GLU A 178 5.73 -2.33 -15.26
N ILE A 179 6.95 -1.85 -15.59
CA ILE A 179 7.77 -0.97 -14.74
C ILE A 179 7.60 0.52 -15.05
N THR A 180 7.10 0.86 -16.24
CA THR A 180 6.96 2.22 -16.75
C THR A 180 5.98 3.04 -15.92
N SER A 181 4.80 2.52 -15.60
CA SER A 181 3.86 3.21 -14.71
C SER A 181 4.22 3.03 -13.22
N LYS A 182 4.99 1.98 -12.87
CA LYS A 182 5.50 1.79 -11.50
C LYS A 182 6.52 2.85 -11.10
N ALA A 183 7.36 3.29 -12.04
CA ALA A 183 8.48 4.18 -11.77
C ALA A 183 8.08 5.49 -11.05
N THR A 184 6.87 5.99 -11.30
CA THR A 184 6.33 7.22 -10.70
C THR A 184 5.30 6.95 -9.58
N SER A 185 5.03 5.68 -9.28
CA SER A 185 4.08 5.23 -8.26
C SER A 185 4.79 5.02 -6.90
N VAL A 186 5.02 6.10 -6.16
CA VAL A 186 5.74 6.07 -4.87
C VAL A 186 4.86 5.48 -3.76
N SER A 187 5.30 4.41 -3.10
CA SER A 187 4.63 3.82 -1.93
C SER A 187 5.32 4.21 -0.61
N ALA A 188 4.52 4.41 0.44
CA ALA A 188 4.99 4.44 1.80
C ALA A 188 5.44 3.05 2.22
N GLU A 189 6.75 2.85 2.35
CA GLU A 189 7.33 1.63 2.86
C GLU A 189 7.03 1.52 4.38
N SER A 190 5.91 0.91 4.75
CA SER A 190 5.63 0.49 6.12
C SER A 190 5.16 -0.97 6.11
N VAL A 191 6.02 -1.83 5.59
CA VAL A 191 5.88 -3.28 5.77
C VAL A 191 6.97 -3.68 6.74
N THR A 192 6.61 -4.45 7.78
CA THR A 192 7.61 -5.08 8.63
C THR A 192 8.49 -5.95 7.75
N ARG A 193 9.73 -5.53 7.52
CA ARG A 193 10.70 -6.33 6.73
C ARG A 193 11.35 -7.31 7.68
N SER A 194 11.19 -8.60 7.43
CA SER A 194 11.82 -9.64 8.23
C SER A 194 12.70 -10.53 7.39
N GLY A 195 13.73 -11.09 8.02
CA GLY A 195 14.59 -12.06 7.38
C GLY A 195 15.44 -12.80 8.39
N ARG A 196 16.26 -13.70 7.86
CA ARG A 196 17.18 -14.54 8.63
C ARG A 196 18.56 -14.54 7.99
N ILE A 197 19.57 -14.37 8.84
CA ILE A 197 20.98 -14.44 8.50
C ILE A 197 21.59 -15.66 9.20
N ASN A 198 22.42 -16.40 8.48
CA ASN A 198 23.14 -17.55 9.01
C ASN A 198 24.35 -17.12 9.85
N ALA A 199 24.80 -18.00 10.76
CA ALA A 199 25.96 -17.74 11.63
C ALA A 199 27.27 -17.43 10.86
N ASN A 200 27.41 -17.90 9.62
CA ASN A 200 28.55 -17.61 8.75
C ASN A 200 28.43 -16.25 8.01
N GLY A 201 27.37 -15.48 8.27
CA GLY A 201 27.10 -14.21 7.61
C GLY A 201 26.43 -14.33 6.24
N SER A 202 26.07 -15.53 5.77
CA SER A 202 25.28 -15.66 4.54
C SER A 202 23.80 -15.34 4.80
N VAL A 203 23.13 -14.78 3.79
CA VAL A 203 21.68 -14.62 3.83
C VAL A 203 21.01 -16.00 3.73
N ASP A 204 20.11 -16.32 4.68
CA ASP A 204 19.24 -17.50 4.58
C ASP A 204 18.00 -17.11 3.77
N ILE A 205 17.10 -16.33 4.38
CA ILE A 205 15.88 -15.81 3.75
C ILE A 205 15.72 -14.37 4.21
N ALA A 206 16.08 -13.39 3.39
CA ALA A 206 15.97 -11.98 3.75
C ALA A 206 15.70 -11.10 2.51
N PRO A 207 14.43 -10.99 2.06
CA PRO A 207 14.08 -10.17 0.91
C PRO A 207 14.56 -8.72 1.06
N GLY A 208 15.15 -8.18 0.01
CA GLY A 208 15.64 -6.80 -0.02
C GLY A 208 17.01 -6.58 0.62
N VAL A 209 17.59 -7.55 1.34
CA VAL A 209 18.99 -7.49 1.77
C VAL A 209 19.88 -7.64 0.54
N SER A 210 20.74 -6.66 0.30
CA SER A 210 21.70 -6.65 -0.82
C SER A 210 23.02 -7.29 -0.43
N SER A 211 23.47 -7.11 0.82
CA SER A 211 24.69 -7.75 1.32
C SER A 211 24.68 -7.89 2.84
N VAL A 212 25.50 -8.83 3.32
CA VAL A 212 25.85 -8.97 4.74
C VAL A 212 27.37 -9.07 4.85
N ASN A 213 27.97 -8.13 5.57
CA ASN A 213 29.41 -8.08 5.79
C ASN A 213 29.73 -8.46 7.24
N ALA A 214 30.45 -9.56 7.43
CA ALA A 214 30.94 -9.97 8.75
C ALA A 214 32.28 -9.28 9.04
N HIS A 215 32.36 -8.54 10.16
CA HIS A 215 33.56 -7.77 10.54
C HIS A 215 34.39 -8.45 11.62
N ALA A 216 33.73 -9.18 12.50
CA ALA A 216 34.32 -9.95 13.59
C ALA A 216 33.34 -11.07 13.98
N THR A 217 33.76 -12.01 14.82
CA THR A 217 32.88 -13.03 15.38
C THR A 217 31.67 -12.37 16.04
N GLY A 218 30.47 -12.69 15.53
CA GLY A 218 29.21 -12.13 16.01
C GLY A 218 28.88 -10.70 15.58
N VAL A 219 29.62 -10.08 14.65
CA VAL A 219 29.37 -8.71 14.17
C VAL A 219 29.07 -8.69 12.68
N TYR A 220 27.86 -8.27 12.31
CA TYR A 220 27.36 -8.30 10.94
C TYR A 220 26.74 -6.95 10.55
N ASP A 221 27.17 -6.37 9.43
CA ASP A 221 26.46 -5.27 8.78
C ASP A 221 25.48 -5.85 7.78
N VAL A 222 24.19 -5.53 7.92
CA VAL A 222 23.12 -5.95 7.02
C VAL A 222 22.68 -4.74 6.23
N THR A 223 22.90 -4.78 4.91
CA THR A 223 22.59 -3.68 3.98
C THR A 223 21.46 -4.08 3.06
N PHE A 224 20.52 -3.16 2.82
CA PHE A 224 19.40 -3.35 1.92
C PHE A 224 19.66 -2.72 0.56
N SER A 225 18.98 -3.22 -0.48
CA SER A 225 19.04 -2.66 -1.83
C SER A 225 18.34 -1.30 -1.95
N HIS A 226 17.50 -0.95 -0.98
CA HIS A 226 16.75 0.29 -0.92
C HIS A 226 16.73 0.84 0.51
N PRO A 227 16.67 2.18 0.70
CA PRO A 227 16.56 2.80 2.01
C PRO A 227 15.37 2.24 2.81
N LEU A 228 15.61 1.91 4.08
CA LEU A 228 14.60 1.48 5.06
C LEU A 228 13.81 2.65 5.65
N ALA A 229 14.39 3.85 5.65
CA ALA A 229 13.74 5.09 6.08
C ALA A 229 14.40 6.31 5.43
N ALA A 230 13.81 7.50 5.62
CA ALA A 230 14.38 8.76 5.14
C ALA A 230 15.60 9.24 5.97
N ALA A 231 15.73 8.74 7.20
CA ALA A 231 16.82 9.05 8.12
C ALA A 231 17.27 7.78 8.85
N THR A 232 18.53 7.74 9.29
CA THR A 232 19.16 6.57 9.92
C THR A 232 18.43 6.07 11.17
N ASN A 233 17.77 6.96 11.91
CA ASN A 233 16.96 6.63 13.09
C ASN A 233 15.46 6.47 12.80
N GLY A 234 15.05 6.47 11.51
CA GLY A 234 13.66 6.37 11.08
C GLY A 234 13.12 4.95 11.04
N TYR A 235 13.80 3.97 11.62
CA TYR A 235 13.37 2.58 11.71
C TYR A 235 13.88 1.93 12.99
N VAL A 236 13.21 0.87 13.43
CA VAL A 236 13.59 0.02 14.56
C VAL A 236 13.86 -1.38 14.05
N VAL A 237 14.94 -1.98 14.53
CA VAL A 237 15.27 -3.38 14.26
C VAL A 237 15.16 -4.19 15.53
N GLN A 238 14.45 -5.30 15.47
CA GLN A 238 14.41 -6.33 16.50
C GLN A 238 15.18 -7.55 16.02
N ILE A 239 16.09 -8.07 16.84
CA ILE A 239 16.90 -9.24 16.55
C ILE A 239 16.50 -10.38 17.47
N THR A 240 16.35 -11.59 16.91
CA THR A 240 16.10 -12.83 17.64
C THR A 240 17.17 -13.85 17.27
N PRO A 241 18.11 -14.19 18.16
CA PRO A 241 19.06 -15.27 17.92
C PRO A 241 18.36 -16.63 17.88
N ILE A 242 18.70 -17.50 16.92
CA ILE A 242 17.96 -18.76 16.63
C ILE A 242 18.76 -20.00 17.02
N SER A 243 20.07 -19.91 17.18
CA SER A 243 20.92 -21.10 17.33
C SER A 243 22.17 -20.78 18.14
N ALA A 244 21.99 -20.25 19.35
CA ALA A 244 23.12 -20.01 20.23
C ALA A 244 23.21 -21.10 21.30
N PRO A 245 24.39 -21.72 21.51
CA PRO A 245 24.61 -22.68 22.59
C PRO A 245 24.55 -22.03 23.99
N ASP A 246 24.60 -20.70 24.06
CA ASP A 246 24.63 -19.90 25.28
C ASP A 246 23.53 -18.83 25.30
N SER A 247 23.33 -18.18 26.45
CA SER A 247 22.55 -16.93 26.51
C SER A 247 23.24 -15.84 25.69
N VAL A 248 22.52 -15.21 24.75
CA VAL A 248 23.05 -14.21 23.81
C VAL A 248 22.41 -12.86 24.04
N SER A 249 23.23 -11.81 24.16
CA SER A 249 22.79 -10.43 24.03
C SER A 249 22.92 -9.97 22.58
N CYS A 250 21.95 -9.19 22.13
CA CYS A 250 21.93 -8.61 20.80
C CYS A 250 21.88 -7.09 20.90
N ASP A 251 22.81 -6.42 20.24
CA ASP A 251 22.79 -4.96 20.07
C ASP A 251 22.63 -4.62 18.60
N VAL A 252 21.87 -3.56 18.32
CA VAL A 252 21.72 -2.98 16.98
C VAL A 252 22.30 -1.57 16.96
N THR A 253 23.17 -1.31 15.98
CA THR A 253 23.65 0.04 15.67
C THR A 253 23.13 0.45 14.29
N TYR A 254 22.46 1.59 14.21
CA TYR A 254 21.98 2.15 12.95
C TYR A 254 23.13 2.86 12.22
N ILE A 255 23.58 2.32 11.08
CA ILE A 255 24.74 2.85 10.34
C ILE A 255 24.28 3.83 9.26
N GLY A 256 23.18 3.53 8.59
CA GLY A 256 22.64 4.35 7.52
C GLY A 256 21.14 4.18 7.35
N VAL A 257 20.60 4.88 6.36
CA VAL A 257 19.18 4.79 5.98
C VAL A 257 18.81 3.41 5.44
N ASP A 258 19.78 2.59 5.03
CA ASP A 258 19.63 1.27 4.40
C ASP A 258 20.40 0.15 5.12
N THR A 259 21.14 0.49 6.17
CA THR A 259 22.12 -0.41 6.79
C THR A 259 22.10 -0.32 8.31
N PHE A 260 22.08 -1.47 8.96
CA PHE A 260 22.28 -1.60 10.40
C PHE A 260 23.32 -2.69 10.70
N ARG A 261 23.96 -2.56 11.86
CA ARG A 261 24.88 -3.54 12.42
C ARG A 261 24.22 -4.31 13.52
N VAL A 262 24.37 -5.63 13.47
CA VAL A 262 24.02 -6.56 14.54
C VAL A 262 25.30 -6.98 15.25
N THR A 263 25.30 -6.89 16.58
CA THR A 263 26.36 -7.43 17.43
C THR A 263 25.77 -8.47 18.37
N LEU A 264 26.24 -9.71 18.27
CA LEU A 264 25.86 -10.85 19.10
C LEU A 264 27.00 -11.17 20.06
N ARG A 265 26.69 -11.24 21.36
CA ARG A 265 27.67 -11.58 22.40
C ARG A 265 27.13 -12.67 23.33
N ASN A 266 28.01 -13.52 23.80
CA ASN A 266 27.72 -14.40 24.92
C ASN A 266 27.55 -13.53 26.19
N THR A 267 26.43 -13.67 26.89
CA THR A 267 26.13 -12.81 28.06
C THR A 267 27.00 -13.08 29.27
N LEU A 268 27.62 -14.26 29.37
CA LEU A 268 28.48 -14.64 30.47
C LEU A 268 29.92 -14.15 30.27
N SER A 269 30.47 -14.32 29.07
CA SER A 269 31.87 -13.97 28.77
C SER A 269 32.05 -12.58 28.14
N GLY A 270 30.98 -12.00 27.59
CA GLY A 270 31.03 -10.75 26.81
C GLY A 270 31.69 -10.90 25.44
N ALA A 271 32.19 -12.09 25.10
CA ALA A 271 32.85 -12.38 23.83
C ALA A 271 31.83 -12.43 22.67
N GLY A 272 32.27 -12.05 21.48
CA GLY A 272 31.47 -12.16 20.26
C GLY A 272 31.14 -13.62 19.95
N ILE A 273 29.91 -13.90 19.50
CA ILE A 273 29.45 -15.25 19.20
C ILE A 273 28.85 -15.32 17.79
N SER A 274 29.31 -16.28 16.98
CA SER A 274 28.69 -16.57 15.69
C SER A 274 27.39 -17.36 15.91
N SER A 275 26.25 -16.75 15.61
CA SER A 275 24.95 -17.40 15.67
C SER A 275 24.04 -16.90 14.55
N SER A 276 23.17 -17.76 14.06
CA SER A 276 22.12 -17.34 13.14
C SER A 276 21.09 -16.50 13.88
N PHE A 277 20.54 -15.50 13.22
CA PHE A 277 19.54 -14.61 13.81
C PHE A 277 18.43 -14.27 12.81
N ALA A 278 17.21 -14.16 13.32
CA ALA A 278 16.14 -13.47 12.62
C ALA A 278 16.18 -11.98 12.96
N PHE A 279 15.72 -11.16 12.02
CA PHE A 279 15.47 -9.75 12.23
C PHE A 279 14.06 -9.38 11.79
N SER A 280 13.53 -8.32 12.40
CA SER A 280 12.29 -7.66 12.03
C SER A 280 12.52 -6.16 12.06
N ILE A 281 12.15 -5.45 10.98
CA ILE A 281 12.38 -4.02 10.81
C ILE A 281 11.03 -3.34 10.70
N THR A 282 10.78 -2.36 11.56
CA THR A 282 9.59 -1.51 11.50
C THR A 282 10.02 -0.08 11.27
N ARG A 283 9.52 0.56 10.21
CA ARG A 283 9.75 1.98 9.98
C ARG A 283 9.00 2.80 11.03
N LEU A 284 9.66 3.81 11.59
CA LEU A 284 9.03 4.78 12.47
C LEU A 284 8.40 5.90 11.61
N LEU A 285 7.12 6.17 11.84
CA LEU A 285 6.34 7.24 11.20
C LEU A 285 6.57 8.58 11.89
#